data_AF-A0A9W7XDY9-F1
#
_entry.id   AF-A0A9W7XDY9-F1
#
_cell.length_a   1.000
_cell.length_b   1.000
_cell.length_c   1.000
_cell.angle_alpha   90.00
_cell.angle_beta   90.00
_cell.angle_gamma   90.00
#
_symmetry.space_group_name_H-M   'P 1'
#
loop_
_entity.id
_entity.type
_entity.pdbx_description
1 polymer ?
#
loop_
_entity_poly.entity_id
_entity_poly.type
_entity_poly.pdbx_seq_one_letter_code
_entity_poly.pdbx_strand_id
1 'polypeptide(L)'
;MLERNAVNTEEHASSEISTNNRSICKNKRAFIDWYTRYKGFTKNYTHMRRSMNKLESWAKKHGPRLLSSLAPGLGWMGSESIPVRELLRVVSDSPAMRDFLILYHLHDGQRRIQRFFEYGLFGSYECYGQFCSLSWLPSRMLQVVNMNRFKILIFAWCHNTLNYLGIIVDCPESFSPQIRHHVVQMQPQSFRIVDKGLFGQFFSSYVDSLVQGHHDNFDGVISMMPNCGPYTSSSMSHGIRTTVSVMFCADETPRLRVYRYQVTFHIVDSKALGYASVQLKERYWLIRYIEGKYTEVGGAGVVGEFPIISDDVPYYRYCSRVQDEMEDLPVEGFEGFFTLVPGSLDEPLGDDIILPVPFVEVPVPLEVL
;
A
#
# COMPACT_ATOMS: atom_id res chain seq x y z
N MET A 1 -49.90 52.48 33.49
CA MET A 1 -49.65 52.34 32.04
C MET A 1 -48.16 52.54 31.84
N LEU A 2 -47.46 51.49 31.38
CA LEU A 2 -46.08 51.46 30.87
C LEU A 2 -44.96 52.11 31.71
N GLU A 3 -44.20 51.28 32.43
CA GLU A 3 -42.73 51.38 32.54
C GLU A 3 -42.20 50.31 33.51
N ARG A 4 -41.53 49.28 32.96
CA ARG A 4 -40.54 48.37 33.59
C ARG A 4 -40.40 47.13 32.70
N ASN A 5 -39.50 47.19 31.73
CA ASN A 5 -38.91 46.03 31.05
C ASN A 5 -37.76 46.53 30.15
N ALA A 6 -36.59 46.83 30.72
CA ALA A 6 -35.41 47.20 29.94
C ALA A 6 -34.06 47.01 30.67
N VAL A 7 -33.92 46.04 31.58
CA VAL A 7 -32.64 45.86 32.33
C VAL A 7 -32.01 44.46 32.22
N ASN A 8 -32.69 43.43 31.72
CA ASN A 8 -32.14 42.06 31.71
C ASN A 8 -31.63 41.51 30.37
N THR A 9 -31.54 42.32 29.32
CA THR A 9 -31.06 41.89 27.99
C THR A 9 -29.62 42.29 27.67
N GLU A 10 -29.04 43.27 28.37
CA GLU A 10 -27.66 43.73 28.10
C GLU A 10 -26.57 42.91 28.81
N GLU A 11 -26.84 42.33 29.99
CA GLU A 11 -25.86 41.50 30.71
C GLU A 11 -25.63 40.14 30.03
N HIS A 12 -26.67 39.52 29.48
CA HIS A 12 -26.51 38.26 28.74
C HIS A 12 -25.74 38.46 27.42
N ALA A 13 -26.05 39.50 26.65
CA ALA A 13 -25.32 39.85 25.43
C ALA A 13 -23.85 40.22 25.71
N SER A 14 -23.59 40.96 26.79
CA SER A 14 -22.22 41.33 27.19
C SER A 14 -21.39 40.15 27.68
N SER A 15 -22.02 39.19 28.40
CA SER A 15 -21.35 37.96 28.82
C SER A 15 -21.00 37.06 27.62
N GLU A 16 -21.93 36.89 26.67
CA GLU A 16 -21.74 36.11 25.45
C GLU A 16 -20.69 36.74 24.54
N ILE A 17 -20.73 38.05 24.33
CA ILE A 17 -19.72 38.81 23.57
C ILE A 17 -18.34 38.72 24.25
N SER A 18 -18.27 38.75 25.59
CA SER A 18 -16.99 38.61 26.32
C SER A 18 -16.40 37.21 26.24
N THR A 19 -17.24 36.17 26.29
CA THR A 19 -16.82 34.77 26.09
C THR A 19 -16.44 34.50 24.65
N ASN A 20 -17.14 35.09 23.69
CA ASN A 20 -16.85 34.97 22.27
C ASN A 20 -15.54 35.71 21.91
N ASN A 21 -15.32 36.92 22.44
CA ASN A 21 -14.05 37.64 22.30
C ASN A 21 -12.87 36.96 23.01
N ARG A 22 -13.08 36.35 24.19
CA ARG A 22 -12.06 35.51 24.85
C ARG A 22 -11.73 34.25 24.05
N SER A 23 -12.74 33.61 23.45
CA SER A 23 -12.58 32.47 22.53
C SER A 23 -11.82 32.85 21.26
N ILE A 24 -12.21 33.96 20.61
CA ILE A 24 -11.55 34.52 19.42
C ILE A 24 -10.09 34.90 19.73
N CYS A 25 -9.81 35.52 20.87
CA CYS A 25 -8.44 35.84 21.31
C CYS A 25 -7.61 34.59 21.63
N LYS A 26 -8.20 33.54 22.22
CA LYS A 26 -7.53 32.25 22.43
C LYS A 26 -7.22 31.56 21.09
N ASN A 27 -8.16 31.54 20.14
CA ASN A 27 -7.96 30.95 18.82
C ASN A 27 -6.93 31.72 17.99
N LYS A 28 -6.94 33.06 18.07
CA LYS A 28 -5.94 33.92 17.42
C LYS A 28 -4.55 33.72 18.02
N ARG A 29 -4.43 33.60 19.34
CA ARG A 29 -3.15 33.33 20.01
C ARG A 29 -2.65 31.92 19.73
N ALA A 30 -3.52 30.92 19.75
CA ALA A 30 -3.20 29.56 19.33
C ALA A 30 -2.77 29.50 17.86
N PHE A 31 -3.41 30.28 16.99
CA PHE A 31 -3.03 30.40 15.58
C PHE A 31 -1.71 31.14 15.37
N ILE A 32 -1.42 32.22 16.11
CA ILE A 32 -0.14 32.93 16.02
C ILE A 32 1.00 32.04 16.54
N ASP A 33 0.78 31.37 17.66
CA ASP A 33 1.71 30.38 18.21
C ASP A 33 1.93 29.24 17.22
N TRP A 34 0.88 28.74 16.59
CA TRP A 34 0.96 27.76 15.51
C TRP A 34 1.74 28.33 14.32
N TYR A 35 1.34 29.45 13.73
CA TYR A 35 2.00 30.02 12.55
C TYR A 35 3.49 30.33 12.79
N THR A 36 3.83 30.80 13.99
CA THR A 36 5.22 31.09 14.38
C THR A 36 6.03 29.81 14.54
N ARG A 37 5.44 28.76 15.11
CA ARG A 37 6.06 27.43 15.27
C ARG A 37 6.19 26.67 13.96
N TYR A 38 5.19 26.74 13.09
CA TYR A 38 5.09 26.01 11.82
C TYR A 38 5.60 26.81 10.62
N LYS A 39 6.26 27.96 10.86
CA LYS A 39 6.85 28.81 9.82
C LYS A 39 7.85 27.99 9.00
N GLY A 40 7.47 27.65 7.76
CA GLY A 40 8.25 26.79 6.86
C GLY A 40 7.73 25.36 6.66
N PHE A 41 6.79 24.90 7.50
CA PHE A 41 6.14 23.58 7.40
C PHE A 41 4.64 23.66 7.08
N THR A 42 4.05 24.86 7.01
CA THR A 42 2.61 25.05 6.76
C THR A 42 2.09 24.28 5.54
N LYS A 43 2.85 24.30 4.43
CA LYS A 43 2.49 23.56 3.21
C LYS A 43 2.53 22.05 3.44
N ASN A 44 3.60 21.53 4.04
CA ASN A 44 3.77 20.12 4.39
C ASN A 44 2.69 19.63 5.36
N TYR A 45 2.39 20.41 6.41
CA TYR A 45 1.31 20.11 7.34
C TYR A 45 -0.03 19.99 6.64
N THR A 46 -0.37 20.97 5.79
CA THR A 46 -1.64 20.97 5.05
C THR A 46 -1.73 19.77 4.10
N HIS A 47 -0.65 19.49 3.39
CA HIS A 47 -0.54 18.36 2.46
C HIS A 47 -0.76 17.03 3.19
N MET A 48 0.07 16.73 4.20
CA MET A 48 0.03 15.44 4.88
C MET A 48 -1.21 15.28 5.75
N ARG A 49 -1.74 16.35 6.36
CA ARG A 49 -3.01 16.30 7.10
C ARG A 49 -4.17 15.93 6.18
N ARG A 50 -4.20 16.47 4.96
CA ARG A 50 -5.23 16.12 3.97
C ARG A 50 -5.17 14.62 3.64
N SER A 51 -3.98 14.09 3.36
CA SER A 51 -3.79 12.68 3.04
C SER A 51 -4.11 11.78 4.24
N MET A 52 -3.71 12.17 5.46
CA MET A 52 -4.07 11.42 6.67
C MET A 52 -5.58 11.38 6.92
N ASN A 53 -6.27 12.52 6.79
CA ASN A 53 -7.73 12.57 6.97
C ASN A 53 -8.46 11.65 5.97
N LYS A 54 -7.97 11.55 4.72
CA LYS A 54 -8.48 10.61 3.71
C LYS A 54 -8.26 9.17 4.17
N LEU A 55 -7.06 8.83 4.61
CA LEU A 55 -6.72 7.50 5.11
C LEU A 55 -7.59 7.11 6.31
N GLU A 56 -7.74 7.98 7.31
CA GLU A 56 -8.57 7.73 8.50
C GLU A 56 -10.04 7.51 8.11
N SER A 57 -10.56 8.33 7.20
CA SER A 57 -11.95 8.21 6.71
C SER A 57 -12.16 6.89 5.97
N TRP A 58 -11.20 6.50 5.13
CA TRP A 58 -11.23 5.24 4.41
C TRP A 58 -11.13 4.04 5.37
N ALA A 59 -10.19 4.08 6.32
CA ALA A 59 -9.94 3.01 7.28
C ALA A 59 -11.12 2.84 8.25
N LYS A 60 -11.82 3.93 8.61
CA LYS A 60 -13.04 3.85 9.42
C LYS A 60 -14.11 2.97 8.78
N LYS A 61 -14.19 2.95 7.44
CA LYS A 61 -15.17 2.15 6.69
C LYS A 61 -14.66 0.74 6.38
N HIS A 62 -13.41 0.59 5.95
CA HIS A 62 -12.91 -0.67 5.39
C HIS A 62 -11.94 -1.43 6.30
N GLY A 63 -11.44 -0.82 7.38
CA GLY A 63 -10.51 -1.46 8.30
C GLY A 63 -10.47 -0.78 9.68
N PRO A 64 -11.53 -0.89 10.49
CA PRO A 64 -11.57 -0.27 11.82
C PRO A 64 -10.43 -0.72 12.73
N ARG A 65 -9.97 -1.97 12.58
CA ARG A 65 -8.82 -2.53 13.30
C ARG A 65 -7.51 -1.87 12.87
N LEU A 66 -7.30 -1.67 11.57
CA LEU A 66 -6.16 -0.90 11.04
C LEU A 66 -6.17 0.52 11.62
N LEU A 67 -7.32 1.20 11.59
CA LEU A 67 -7.44 2.55 12.17
C LEU A 67 -7.09 2.56 13.67
N SER A 68 -7.58 1.59 14.44
CA SER A 68 -7.29 1.46 15.87
C SER A 68 -5.82 1.15 16.19
N SER A 69 -5.08 0.62 15.21
CA SER A 69 -3.66 0.34 15.34
C SER A 69 -2.81 1.60 15.26
N LEU A 70 -3.28 2.68 14.62
CA LEU A 70 -2.52 3.91 14.48
C LEU A 70 -2.26 4.54 15.85
N ALA A 71 -0.99 4.73 16.19
CA ALA A 71 -0.62 5.39 17.43
C ALA A 71 -0.94 6.89 17.36
N PRO A 72 -1.28 7.54 18.49
CA PRO A 72 -1.33 8.99 18.58
C PRO A 72 -0.03 9.59 18.08
N GLY A 73 -0.13 10.70 17.35
CA GLY A 73 1.05 11.42 16.89
C GLY A 73 1.92 11.90 18.03
N LEU A 74 3.20 12.13 17.73
CA LEU A 74 4.19 12.63 18.67
C LEU A 74 3.89 14.05 19.18
N GLY A 75 2.83 14.70 18.67
CA GLY A 75 2.54 16.09 18.96
C GLY A 75 3.58 17.02 18.35
N TRP A 76 3.48 18.32 18.62
CA TRP A 76 4.43 19.27 18.06
C TRP A 76 5.79 19.16 18.75
N MET A 77 6.85 19.41 17.97
CA MET A 77 8.25 19.50 18.39
C MET A 77 8.44 20.61 19.44
N GLY A 78 8.07 20.32 20.70
CA GLY A 78 8.61 21.04 21.84
C GLY A 78 10.09 20.67 22.00
N SER A 79 10.88 21.56 22.58
CA SER A 79 12.34 21.43 22.73
C SER A 79 12.82 20.19 23.51
N GLU A 80 11.92 19.34 24.01
CA GLU A 80 12.24 18.23 24.92
C GLU A 80 11.61 16.88 24.57
N SER A 81 10.85 16.72 23.48
CA SER A 81 10.42 15.37 23.09
C SER A 81 11.61 14.63 22.46
N ILE A 82 12.25 13.78 23.28
CA ILE A 82 13.38 12.90 22.93
C ILE A 82 13.19 12.19 21.56
N PRO A 83 11.98 11.72 21.18
CA PRO A 83 11.77 11.08 19.87
C PRO A 83 12.02 12.01 18.67
N VAL A 84 11.72 13.30 18.78
CA VAL A 84 11.90 14.26 17.67
C VAL A 84 13.37 14.52 17.39
N ARG A 85 14.20 14.63 18.44
CA ARG A 85 15.65 14.82 18.28
C ARG A 85 16.28 13.61 17.57
N GLU A 86 15.82 12.40 17.90
CA GLU A 86 16.29 11.16 17.26
C GLU A 86 15.85 11.10 15.79
N LEU A 87 14.58 11.43 15.51
CA LEU A 87 14.08 11.55 14.12
C LEU A 87 14.84 12.59 13.32
N LEU A 88 15.07 13.79 13.86
CA LEU A 88 15.82 14.87 13.19
C LEU A 88 17.28 14.51 12.96
N ARG A 89 17.93 13.80 13.89
CA ARG A 89 19.28 13.25 13.68
C ARG A 89 19.33 12.28 12.50
N VAL A 90 18.24 11.52 12.32
CA VAL A 90 18.10 10.55 11.24
C VAL A 90 17.77 11.21 9.89
N VAL A 91 17.01 12.31 9.86
CA VAL A 91 16.51 12.92 8.61
C VAL A 91 17.13 14.27 8.22
N SER A 92 18.12 14.76 8.98
CA SER A 92 18.97 15.93 8.74
C SER A 92 18.38 17.02 7.83
N ASP A 93 17.69 18.02 8.40
CA ASP A 93 17.22 19.32 7.83
C ASP A 93 16.94 19.43 6.31
N SER A 94 16.52 18.33 5.66
CA SER A 94 16.22 18.28 4.25
C SER A 94 14.76 18.69 4.03
N PRO A 95 14.46 19.69 3.19
CA PRO A 95 13.09 20.04 2.83
C PRO A 95 12.27 18.85 2.28
N ALA A 96 12.93 17.91 1.61
CA ALA A 96 12.32 16.69 1.06
C ALA A 96 11.81 15.74 2.15
N MET A 97 12.39 15.79 3.36
CA MET A 97 12.03 14.93 4.49
C MET A 97 10.94 15.53 5.39
N ARG A 98 10.48 16.75 5.12
CA ARG A 98 9.50 17.44 5.97
C ARG A 98 8.15 16.72 6.00
N ASP A 99 7.70 16.17 4.87
CA ASP A 99 6.44 15.41 4.81
C ASP A 99 6.50 14.14 5.67
N PHE A 100 7.66 13.47 5.73
CA PHE A 100 7.89 12.33 6.61
C PHE A 100 7.78 12.71 8.08
N LEU A 101 8.44 13.81 8.49
CA LEU A 101 8.36 14.33 9.86
C LEU A 101 6.93 14.72 10.24
N ILE A 102 6.23 15.38 9.33
CA ILE A 102 4.82 15.75 9.57
C ILE A 102 3.97 14.50 9.74
N LEU A 103 4.22 13.42 9.01
CA LEU A 103 3.44 12.19 9.20
C LEU A 103 3.57 11.65 10.63
N TYR A 104 4.78 11.61 11.20
CA TYR A 104 5.01 11.21 12.61
C TYR A 104 4.45 12.20 13.63
N HIS A 105 4.38 13.48 13.27
CA HIS A 105 3.64 14.48 14.05
C HIS A 105 2.15 14.14 14.14
N LEU A 106 1.57 13.56 13.08
CA LEU A 106 0.16 13.16 13.03
C LEU A 106 -0.10 11.81 13.73
N HIS A 107 0.73 10.80 13.46
CA HIS A 107 0.64 9.45 14.05
C HIS A 107 2.02 8.83 14.24
N ASP A 108 2.28 8.20 15.39
CA ASP A 108 3.56 7.54 15.68
C ASP A 108 3.59 6.07 15.23
N GLY A 109 3.38 5.84 13.93
CA GLY A 109 3.33 4.48 13.38
C GLY A 109 2.13 3.66 13.85
N GLN A 110 2.26 2.33 13.72
CA GLN A 110 1.29 1.35 14.18
C GLN A 110 1.72 0.71 15.50
N ARG A 111 0.79 0.61 16.44
CA ARG A 111 0.94 -0.16 17.68
C ARG A 111 0.93 -1.64 17.34
N ARG A 112 1.89 -2.39 17.88
CA ARG A 112 1.84 -3.85 17.86
C ARG A 112 0.67 -4.33 18.71
N ILE A 113 -0.40 -4.79 18.05
CA ILE A 113 -1.48 -5.51 18.71
C ILE A 113 -0.99 -6.96 18.82
N GLN A 114 -0.59 -7.38 20.02
CA GLN A 114 -0.21 -8.76 20.27
C GLN A 114 -1.41 -9.66 19.99
N ARG A 115 -1.27 -10.56 19.02
CA ARG A 115 -2.11 -11.73 18.66
C ARG A 115 -2.84 -11.58 17.32
N PHE A 116 -2.24 -12.24 16.32
CA PHE A 116 -2.78 -12.64 15.01
C PHE A 116 -2.88 -11.56 13.93
N PHE A 117 -2.34 -11.90 12.75
CA PHE A 117 -2.36 -11.19 11.46
C PHE A 117 -2.20 -9.67 11.57
N GLU A 118 -0.98 -9.20 11.36
CA GLU A 118 -0.68 -7.76 11.35
C GLU A 118 -1.46 -7.08 10.22
N TYR A 119 -2.19 -6.01 10.54
CA TYR A 119 -2.84 -5.15 9.56
C TYR A 119 -1.82 -4.12 9.07
N GLY A 120 -0.88 -4.53 8.24
CA GLY A 120 0.16 -3.63 7.74
C GLY A 120 -0.45 -2.46 6.97
N LEU A 121 -0.15 -1.22 7.41
CA LEU A 121 -0.65 -0.02 6.75
C LEU A 121 -0.22 0.05 5.29
N PHE A 122 0.92 -0.51 4.92
CA PHE A 122 1.42 -0.47 3.54
C PHE A 122 1.11 -1.75 2.74
N GLY A 123 0.11 -2.50 3.18
CA GLY A 123 -0.39 -3.67 2.49
C GLY A 123 0.17 -4.99 2.99
N SER A 124 -0.43 -6.07 2.50
CA SER A 124 -0.08 -7.45 2.75
C SER A 124 -0.21 -8.30 1.48
N TYR A 125 0.50 -9.44 1.45
CA TYR A 125 0.24 -10.53 0.51
C TYR A 125 0.52 -11.87 1.22
N GLU A 126 -0.07 -12.94 0.71
CA GLU A 126 0.24 -14.31 1.11
C GLU A 126 0.55 -15.14 -0.14
N CYS A 127 1.68 -15.82 -0.16
CA CYS A 127 2.10 -16.67 -1.28
C CYS A 127 2.86 -17.89 -0.75
N TYR A 128 2.41 -19.10 -1.11
CA TYR A 128 3.02 -20.36 -0.65
C TYR A 128 3.26 -20.45 0.87
N GLY A 129 2.29 -19.97 1.67
CA GLY A 129 2.38 -19.94 3.13
C GLY A 129 3.32 -18.85 3.70
N GLN A 130 3.99 -18.08 2.85
CA GLN A 130 4.70 -16.87 3.28
C GLN A 130 3.72 -15.70 3.32
N PHE A 131 3.54 -15.15 4.52
CA PHE A 131 2.72 -13.97 4.75
C PHE A 131 3.60 -12.74 4.96
N CYS A 132 3.41 -11.72 4.13
CA CYS A 132 4.00 -10.40 4.30
C CYS A 132 2.94 -9.40 4.68
N SER A 133 3.24 -8.57 5.67
CA SER A 133 2.42 -7.42 6.03
C SER A 133 3.32 -6.28 6.48
N LEU A 134 3.31 -5.16 5.74
CA LEU A 134 4.18 -4.03 5.99
C LEU A 134 3.55 -3.06 6.98
N SER A 135 3.95 -3.23 8.25
CA SER A 135 3.55 -2.36 9.34
C SER A 135 4.35 -1.06 9.34
N TRP A 136 3.67 0.08 9.48
CA TRP A 136 4.31 1.37 9.70
C TRP A 136 4.96 1.39 11.09
N LEU A 137 6.28 1.54 11.15
CA LEU A 137 7.04 1.45 12.39
C LEU A 137 6.79 2.69 13.28
N PRO A 138 6.64 2.51 14.61
CA PRO A 138 6.74 3.61 15.55
C PRO A 138 8.14 4.25 15.53
N SER A 139 8.23 5.54 15.87
CA SER A 139 9.50 6.31 15.87
C SER A 139 10.64 5.62 16.62
N ARG A 140 10.35 5.03 17.77
CA ARG A 140 11.33 4.27 18.60
C ARG A 140 11.91 3.02 17.93
N MET A 141 11.30 2.54 16.84
CA MET A 141 11.71 1.36 16.07
C MET A 141 12.37 1.73 14.75
N LEU A 142 12.47 3.01 14.42
CA LEU A 142 13.16 3.45 13.22
C LEU A 142 14.65 3.17 13.32
N GLN A 143 15.20 2.70 12.21
CA GLN A 143 16.61 2.35 12.11
C GLN A 143 17.17 2.87 10.81
N VAL A 144 18.38 3.42 10.87
CA VAL A 144 19.18 3.69 9.67
C VAL A 144 20.12 2.51 9.49
N VAL A 145 19.92 1.78 8.39
CA VAL A 145 20.75 0.64 8.03
C VAL A 145 21.74 1.04 6.94
N ASN A 146 22.97 0.54 7.06
CA ASN A 146 23.96 0.66 5.99
C ASN A 146 23.77 -0.52 5.03
N MET A 147 23.48 -0.22 3.77
CA MET A 147 23.34 -1.20 2.69
C MET A 147 24.38 -0.88 1.63
N ASN A 148 25.59 -1.42 1.82
CA ASN A 148 26.76 -1.11 1.00
C ASN A 148 27.04 0.40 0.96
N ARG A 149 26.81 1.06 -0.19
CA ARG A 149 27.04 2.50 -0.38
C ARG A 149 25.85 3.38 0.00
N PHE A 150 24.74 2.78 0.44
CA PHE A 150 23.51 3.46 0.81
C PHE A 150 23.31 3.47 2.32
N LYS A 151 22.75 4.56 2.84
CA LYS A 151 22.12 4.59 4.16
C LYS A 151 20.62 4.74 3.99
N ILE A 152 19.87 3.80 4.57
CA ILE A 152 18.42 3.73 4.41
C ILE A 152 17.75 3.81 5.76
N LEU A 153 16.86 4.79 5.93
CA LEU A 153 15.96 4.88 7.06
C LEU A 153 14.77 3.95 6.83
N ILE A 154 14.69 2.85 7.57
CA ILE A 154 13.58 1.90 7.51
C ILE A 154 12.39 2.45 8.30
N PHE A 155 11.24 2.62 7.65
CA PHE A 155 10.01 3.13 8.30
C PHE A 155 8.81 2.20 8.20
N ALA A 156 8.85 1.19 7.33
CA ALA A 156 7.87 0.10 7.34
C ALA A 156 8.60 -1.22 7.24
N TRP A 157 8.13 -2.25 7.95
CA TRP A 157 8.83 -3.53 8.00
C TRP A 157 7.85 -4.68 8.25
N CYS A 158 8.09 -5.79 7.55
CA CYS A 158 7.49 -7.08 7.84
C CYS A 158 8.54 -7.99 8.48
N HIS A 159 8.27 -8.46 9.69
CA HIS A 159 9.23 -9.30 10.42
C HIS A 159 9.42 -10.68 9.77
N ASN A 160 8.36 -11.23 9.15
CA ASN A 160 8.35 -12.60 8.64
C ASN A 160 9.15 -12.74 7.34
N THR A 161 8.99 -11.79 6.42
CA THR A 161 9.63 -11.83 5.09
C THR A 161 10.84 -10.91 4.99
N LEU A 162 11.11 -10.12 6.05
CA LEU A 162 12.12 -9.05 6.07
C LEU A 162 11.92 -7.95 5.02
N ASN A 163 10.79 -7.95 4.30
CA ASN A 163 10.42 -6.86 3.41
C ASN A 163 10.26 -5.55 4.18
N TYR A 164 10.60 -4.44 3.53
CA TYR A 164 10.53 -3.13 4.15
C TYR A 164 10.25 -2.02 3.13
N LEU A 165 9.83 -0.86 3.64
CA LEU A 165 9.97 0.41 2.94
C LEU A 165 10.95 1.28 3.72
N GLY A 166 11.85 1.92 3.00
CA GLY A 166 12.84 2.82 3.57
C GLY A 166 13.00 4.09 2.76
N ILE A 167 13.70 5.06 3.33
CA ILE A 167 14.07 6.31 2.65
C ILE A 167 15.58 6.39 2.54
N ILE A 168 16.09 6.68 1.35
CA ILE A 168 17.54 6.89 1.15
C ILE A 168 17.95 8.20 1.82
N VAL A 169 18.70 8.13 2.92
CA VAL A 169 19.20 9.32 3.64
C VAL A 169 20.61 9.72 3.19
N ASP A 170 21.38 8.76 2.68
CA ASP A 170 22.73 8.97 2.14
C ASP A 170 23.01 7.97 1.02
N CYS A 171 23.70 8.41 -0.02
CA CYS A 171 24.05 7.61 -1.20
C CYS A 171 25.21 8.27 -1.98
N PRO A 172 25.88 7.57 -2.91
CA PRO A 172 26.94 8.15 -3.72
C PRO A 172 26.46 9.37 -4.51
N GLU A 173 27.35 10.33 -4.75
CA GLU A 173 27.03 11.58 -5.46
C GLU A 173 26.44 11.35 -6.85
N SER A 174 26.82 10.25 -7.53
CA SER A 174 26.28 9.87 -8.83
C SER A 174 24.77 9.59 -8.81
N PHE A 175 24.25 9.08 -7.69
CA PHE A 175 22.84 8.72 -7.51
C PHE A 175 22.04 9.80 -6.75
N SER A 176 22.74 10.66 -5.99
CA SER A 176 22.09 11.63 -5.11
C SER A 176 21.06 12.54 -5.80
N PRO A 177 21.27 13.04 -7.03
CA PRO A 177 20.27 13.88 -7.70
C PRO A 177 18.98 13.14 -8.06
N GLN A 178 19.03 11.81 -8.17
CA GLN A 178 17.93 11.00 -8.70
C GLN A 178 17.09 10.34 -7.60
N ILE A 179 17.73 9.83 -6.54
CA ILE A 179 17.06 8.95 -5.56
C ILE A 179 17.26 9.34 -4.10
N ARG A 180 17.99 10.41 -3.80
CA ARG A 180 18.16 10.84 -2.40
C ARG A 180 16.82 11.32 -1.83
N HIS A 181 16.49 10.86 -0.64
CA HIS A 181 15.22 11.07 0.06
C HIS A 181 13.99 10.42 -0.59
N HIS A 182 14.18 9.57 -1.60
CA HIS A 182 13.10 8.78 -2.17
C HIS A 182 12.77 7.59 -1.26
N VAL A 183 11.49 7.22 -1.27
CA VAL A 183 10.99 5.97 -0.69
C VAL A 183 11.39 4.84 -1.62
N VAL A 184 11.99 3.81 -1.04
CA VAL A 184 12.47 2.65 -1.79
C VAL A 184 12.10 1.35 -1.11
N GLN A 185 11.95 0.33 -1.94
CA GLN A 185 12.15 -1.06 -1.53
C GLN A 185 13.43 -1.54 -2.22
N MET A 186 14.42 -2.00 -1.44
CA MET A 186 15.70 -2.43 -1.99
C MET A 186 15.96 -3.89 -1.62
N GLN A 187 16.44 -4.65 -2.59
CA GLN A 187 16.90 -6.01 -2.38
C GLN A 187 18.34 -5.98 -1.81
N PRO A 188 18.60 -6.52 -0.60
CA PRO A 188 19.86 -6.28 0.11
C PRO A 188 21.13 -6.77 -0.57
N GLN A 189 21.05 -7.81 -1.39
CA GLN A 189 22.21 -8.47 -1.97
C GLN A 189 22.50 -8.01 -3.41
N SER A 190 21.46 -7.74 -4.20
CA SER A 190 21.56 -7.29 -5.60
C SER A 190 21.54 -5.77 -5.75
N PHE A 191 21.18 -5.03 -4.69
CA PHE A 191 20.96 -3.58 -4.70
C PHE A 191 19.95 -3.10 -5.76
N ARG A 192 19.02 -3.98 -6.16
CA ARG A 192 17.87 -3.60 -7.00
C ARG A 192 16.90 -2.76 -6.19
N ILE A 193 16.52 -1.61 -6.74
CA ILE A 193 15.71 -0.59 -6.08
C ILE A 193 14.38 -0.43 -6.83
N VAL A 194 13.28 -0.57 -6.11
CA VAL A 194 11.99 -0.04 -6.55
C VAL A 194 11.86 1.36 -5.99
N ASP A 195 12.09 2.37 -6.83
CA ASP A 195 11.88 3.78 -6.48
C ASP A 195 10.39 4.10 -6.46
N LYS A 196 9.92 4.69 -5.35
CA LYS A 196 8.54 5.14 -5.15
C LYS A 196 8.42 6.67 -5.10
N GLY A 197 9.52 7.38 -5.33
CA GLY A 197 9.59 8.84 -5.33
C GLY A 197 9.67 9.44 -3.93
N LEU A 198 9.52 10.76 -3.85
CA LEU A 198 9.56 11.50 -2.59
C LEU A 198 8.41 11.08 -1.66
N PHE A 199 8.70 11.03 -0.35
CA PHE A 199 7.78 10.50 0.66
C PHE A 199 6.36 11.09 0.61
N GLY A 200 6.24 12.41 0.51
CA GLY A 200 4.93 13.07 0.47
C GLY A 200 4.10 12.69 -0.75
N GLN A 201 4.73 12.54 -1.91
CA GLN A 201 4.07 12.12 -3.15
C GLN A 201 3.68 10.63 -3.06
N PHE A 202 4.63 9.79 -2.65
CA PHE A 202 4.39 8.37 -2.40
C PHE A 202 3.17 8.16 -1.49
N PHE A 203 3.16 8.79 -0.31
CA PHE A 203 2.11 8.59 0.68
C PHE A 203 0.75 9.11 0.20
N SER A 204 0.70 10.30 -0.41
CA SER A 204 -0.54 10.85 -0.94
C SER A 204 -1.11 10.00 -2.08
N SER A 205 -0.27 9.56 -3.03
CA SER A 205 -0.68 8.68 -4.13
C SER A 205 -1.12 7.31 -3.63
N TYR A 206 -0.45 6.77 -2.60
CA TYR A 206 -0.83 5.53 -1.95
C TYR A 206 -2.24 5.64 -1.34
N VAL A 207 -2.50 6.68 -0.56
CA VAL A 207 -3.82 6.90 0.05
C VAL A 207 -4.90 7.13 -1.02
N ASP A 208 -4.59 7.91 -2.07
CA ASP A 208 -5.53 8.12 -3.16
C ASP A 208 -5.87 6.82 -3.88
N SER A 209 -4.91 5.91 -4.06
CA SER A 209 -5.13 4.58 -4.64
C SER A 209 -6.03 3.71 -3.77
N LEU A 210 -5.89 3.75 -2.44
CA LEU A 210 -6.80 3.05 -1.52
C LEU A 210 -8.23 3.59 -1.63
N VAL A 211 -8.39 4.92 -1.64
CA VAL A 211 -9.70 5.57 -1.73
C VAL A 211 -10.39 5.28 -3.06
N GLN A 212 -9.64 5.17 -4.14
CA GLN A 212 -10.14 4.85 -5.47
C GLN A 212 -10.46 3.35 -5.66
N GLY A 213 -10.15 2.49 -4.69
CA GLY A 213 -10.39 1.05 -4.79
C GLY A 213 -9.39 0.32 -5.70
N HIS A 214 -8.20 0.90 -5.89
CA HIS A 214 -7.12 0.27 -6.66
C HIS A 214 -6.45 -0.89 -5.93
N HIS A 215 -6.80 -1.11 -4.66
CA HIS A 215 -6.36 -2.25 -3.88
C HIS A 215 -7.56 -2.89 -3.21
N ASP A 216 -7.63 -4.21 -3.26
CA ASP A 216 -8.61 -4.93 -2.47
C ASP A 216 -8.34 -4.79 -0.97
N ASN A 217 -9.40 -4.86 -0.19
CA ASN A 217 -9.33 -4.89 1.27
C ASN A 217 -10.23 -6.01 1.79
N PHE A 218 -9.64 -6.94 2.53
CA PHE A 218 -10.31 -8.08 3.15
C PHE A 218 -10.23 -7.92 4.67
N ASP A 219 -11.33 -7.51 5.29
CA ASP A 219 -11.44 -7.33 6.75
C ASP A 219 -10.33 -6.44 7.37
N GLY A 220 -9.96 -5.37 6.67
CA GLY A 220 -8.92 -4.43 7.08
C GLY A 220 -7.52 -4.80 6.61
N VAL A 221 -7.35 -5.94 5.92
CA VAL A 221 -6.09 -6.34 5.29
C VAL A 221 -6.04 -5.77 3.87
N ILE A 222 -5.19 -4.78 3.67
CA ILE A 222 -4.95 -4.17 2.36
C ILE A 222 -4.12 -5.13 1.50
N SER A 223 -4.58 -5.46 0.30
CA SER A 223 -3.79 -6.20 -0.68
C SER A 223 -2.68 -5.32 -1.27
N MET A 224 -1.45 -5.84 -1.32
CA MET A 224 -0.37 -5.20 -2.08
C MET A 224 -0.55 -5.33 -3.59
N MET A 225 -1.36 -6.29 -4.03
CA MET A 225 -1.63 -6.54 -5.44
C MET A 225 -2.65 -5.50 -5.93
N PRO A 226 -2.29 -4.63 -6.89
CA PRO A 226 -3.20 -3.61 -7.40
C PRO A 226 -4.28 -4.23 -8.29
N ASN A 227 -5.43 -3.58 -8.39
CA ASN A 227 -6.55 -3.98 -9.24
C ASN A 227 -6.54 -3.28 -10.61
N CYS A 228 -5.59 -2.39 -10.85
CA CYS A 228 -5.47 -1.60 -12.07
C CYS A 228 -4.01 -1.14 -12.29
N GLY A 229 -3.77 -0.46 -13.41
CA GLY A 229 -2.45 0.06 -13.77
C GLY A 229 -1.64 -0.90 -14.64
N PRO A 230 -0.37 -0.56 -14.92
CA PRO A 230 0.45 -1.26 -15.93
C PRO A 230 0.78 -2.71 -15.55
N TYR A 231 0.79 -3.02 -14.26
CA TYR A 231 1.11 -4.37 -13.75
C TYR A 231 -0.15 -5.16 -13.37
N THR A 232 -1.29 -4.77 -13.95
CA THR A 232 -2.56 -5.48 -13.80
C THR A 232 -3.20 -5.70 -15.17
N SER A 233 -3.57 -6.94 -15.44
CA SER A 233 -4.36 -7.33 -16.60
C SER A 233 -5.73 -7.82 -16.15
N SER A 234 -6.78 -7.51 -16.93
CA SER A 234 -8.10 -8.05 -16.67
C SER A 234 -8.85 -8.36 -17.95
N SER A 235 -9.62 -9.43 -17.91
CA SER A 235 -10.49 -9.88 -19.00
C SER A 235 -11.85 -10.31 -18.46
N MET A 236 -12.81 -10.42 -19.37
CA MET A 236 -14.15 -10.90 -19.09
C MET A 236 -14.49 -12.00 -20.10
N SER A 237 -14.95 -13.15 -19.61
CA SER A 237 -15.44 -14.25 -20.46
C SER A 237 -16.56 -14.96 -19.72
N HIS A 238 -17.71 -15.17 -20.38
CA HIS A 238 -18.86 -15.89 -19.83
C HIS A 238 -19.29 -15.41 -18.42
N GLY A 239 -19.35 -14.08 -18.22
CA GLY A 239 -19.73 -13.49 -16.93
C GLY A 239 -18.69 -13.59 -15.81
N ILE A 240 -17.49 -14.13 -16.10
CA ILE A 240 -16.38 -14.25 -15.17
C ILE A 240 -15.31 -13.22 -15.51
N ARG A 241 -14.98 -12.37 -14.54
CA ARG A 241 -13.81 -11.50 -14.58
C ARG A 241 -12.59 -12.27 -14.13
N THR A 242 -11.55 -12.27 -14.96
CA THR A 242 -10.21 -12.69 -14.55
C THR A 242 -9.37 -11.44 -14.35
N THR A 243 -8.66 -11.34 -13.23
CA THR A 243 -7.73 -10.25 -12.95
C THR A 243 -6.40 -10.85 -12.52
N VAL A 244 -5.31 -10.37 -13.12
CA VAL A 244 -3.95 -10.80 -12.84
C VAL A 244 -3.13 -9.58 -12.49
N SER A 245 -2.53 -9.58 -11.31
CA SER A 245 -1.78 -8.45 -10.76
C SER A 245 -0.40 -8.89 -10.35
N VAL A 246 0.62 -8.10 -10.65
CA VAL A 246 2.03 -8.48 -10.44
C VAL A 246 2.78 -7.43 -9.61
N MET A 247 3.66 -7.88 -8.74
CA MET A 247 4.57 -7.03 -7.96
C MET A 247 5.98 -7.62 -7.87
N PHE A 248 6.99 -6.75 -7.88
CA PHE A 248 8.37 -7.12 -7.57
C PHE A 248 8.53 -7.44 -6.09
N CYS A 249 9.32 -8.47 -5.79
CA CYS A 249 9.56 -8.99 -4.45
C CYS A 249 11.04 -8.97 -4.13
N ALA A 250 11.43 -8.15 -3.14
CA ALA A 250 12.83 -7.90 -2.81
C ALA A 250 13.45 -8.95 -1.85
N ASP A 251 12.73 -10.02 -1.51
CA ASP A 251 12.99 -10.90 -0.37
C ASP A 251 13.53 -12.29 -0.70
N GLU A 252 13.49 -12.76 -1.95
CA GLU A 252 13.68 -14.21 -2.21
C GLU A 252 15.10 -14.64 -2.65
N THR A 253 15.78 -13.96 -3.59
CA THR A 253 17.10 -14.43 -4.07
C THR A 253 18.08 -13.31 -4.46
N PRO A 254 19.39 -13.42 -4.16
CA PRO A 254 20.38 -12.39 -4.49
C PRO A 254 20.56 -12.10 -5.97
N ARG A 255 20.22 -13.05 -6.84
CA ARG A 255 20.67 -13.05 -8.23
C ARG A 255 19.54 -12.74 -9.20
N LEU A 256 18.39 -13.37 -9.01
CA LEU A 256 17.26 -13.27 -9.94
C LEU A 256 16.22 -12.28 -9.40
N ARG A 257 15.59 -11.54 -10.31
CA ARG A 257 14.38 -10.78 -9.97
C ARG A 257 13.26 -11.79 -9.75
N VAL A 258 12.53 -11.58 -8.66
CA VAL A 258 11.39 -12.42 -8.33
C VAL A 258 10.15 -11.54 -8.25
N TYR A 259 9.09 -12.04 -8.83
CA TYR A 259 7.79 -11.41 -8.90
C TYR A 259 6.76 -12.32 -8.27
N ARG A 260 5.86 -11.74 -7.48
CA ARG A 260 4.64 -12.41 -7.06
C ARG A 260 3.50 -11.89 -7.91
N TYR A 261 2.63 -12.80 -8.32
CA TYR A 261 1.40 -12.45 -9.00
C TYR A 261 0.21 -13.05 -8.29
N GLN A 262 -0.92 -12.35 -8.36
CA GLN A 262 -2.20 -12.81 -7.85
C GLN A 262 -3.16 -12.92 -9.00
N VAL A 263 -3.89 -14.03 -9.05
CA VAL A 263 -5.00 -14.22 -9.99
C VAL A 263 -6.29 -14.27 -9.20
N THR A 264 -7.28 -13.51 -9.64
CA THR A 264 -8.64 -13.49 -9.09
C THR A 264 -9.62 -13.86 -10.20
N PHE A 265 -10.42 -14.90 -9.96
CA PHE A 265 -11.62 -15.19 -10.73
C PHE A 265 -12.82 -14.65 -9.97
N HIS A 266 -13.72 -13.93 -10.63
CA HIS A 266 -14.92 -13.36 -10.00
C HIS A 266 -16.10 -13.43 -10.95
N ILE A 267 -17.16 -14.14 -10.56
CA ILE A 267 -18.45 -14.12 -11.24
C ILE A 267 -19.07 -12.75 -11.02
N VAL A 268 -19.17 -11.95 -12.10
CA VAL A 268 -19.80 -10.63 -12.06
C VAL A 268 -21.17 -10.61 -12.73
N ASP A 269 -21.47 -11.63 -13.54
CA ASP A 269 -22.77 -11.81 -14.20
C ASP A 269 -23.11 -13.30 -14.30
N SER A 270 -23.88 -13.80 -13.33
CA SER A 270 -24.28 -15.21 -13.28
C SER A 270 -25.26 -15.60 -14.38
N LYS A 271 -25.98 -14.64 -14.97
CA LYS A 271 -26.84 -14.90 -16.13
C LYS A 271 -26.02 -15.12 -17.39
N ALA A 272 -24.96 -14.34 -17.58
CA ALA A 272 -24.02 -14.53 -18.68
C ALA A 272 -23.18 -15.80 -18.54
N LEU A 273 -22.95 -16.26 -17.31
CA LEU A 273 -22.33 -17.56 -17.05
C LEU A 273 -23.23 -18.71 -17.54
N GLY A 274 -24.54 -18.63 -17.28
CA GLY A 274 -25.52 -19.61 -17.76
C GLY A 274 -25.49 -20.97 -17.02
N TYR A 275 -24.62 -21.10 -16.02
CA TYR A 275 -24.45 -22.30 -15.21
C TYR A 275 -24.42 -21.93 -13.72
N ALA A 276 -24.83 -22.86 -12.85
CA ALA A 276 -24.85 -22.63 -11.40
C ALA A 276 -23.42 -22.57 -10.80
N SER A 277 -22.47 -23.25 -11.42
CA SER A 277 -21.07 -23.27 -11.02
C SER A 277 -20.16 -23.58 -12.19
N VAL A 278 -18.88 -23.25 -12.03
CA VAL A 278 -17.80 -23.72 -12.90
C VAL A 278 -16.62 -24.17 -12.03
N GLN A 279 -15.87 -25.16 -12.51
CA GLN A 279 -14.66 -25.64 -11.85
C GLN A 279 -13.43 -25.43 -12.73
N LEU A 280 -12.35 -24.93 -12.12
CA LEU A 280 -11.06 -24.83 -12.79
C LEU A 280 -10.51 -26.21 -13.13
N LYS A 281 -10.08 -26.40 -14.38
CA LYS A 281 -9.49 -27.63 -14.91
C LYS A 281 -7.97 -27.50 -15.06
N GLU A 282 -7.53 -26.47 -15.76
CA GLU A 282 -6.12 -26.31 -16.13
C GLU A 282 -5.76 -24.84 -16.34
N ARG A 283 -4.44 -24.59 -16.36
CA ARG A 283 -3.84 -23.30 -16.66
C ARG A 283 -2.82 -23.45 -17.77
N TYR A 284 -2.66 -22.39 -18.54
CA TYR A 284 -1.58 -22.21 -19.49
C TYR A 284 -0.98 -20.81 -19.32
N TRP A 285 0.34 -20.74 -19.26
CA TRP A 285 1.11 -19.50 -19.24
C TRP A 285 2.16 -19.50 -20.34
N LEU A 286 2.24 -18.39 -21.06
CA LEU A 286 3.33 -18.03 -21.95
C LEU A 286 4.12 -16.90 -21.28
N ILE A 287 5.29 -17.24 -20.74
CA ILE A 287 6.19 -16.29 -20.08
C ILE A 287 7.15 -15.75 -21.11
N ARG A 288 7.19 -14.42 -21.26
CA ARG A 288 8.07 -13.72 -22.17
C ARG A 288 9.25 -13.14 -21.41
N TYR A 289 10.43 -13.38 -21.96
CA TYR A 289 11.69 -12.82 -21.50
C TYR A 289 12.16 -11.80 -22.52
N ILE A 290 13.17 -11.00 -22.14
CA ILE A 290 13.83 -10.12 -23.09
C ILE A 290 14.40 -10.88 -24.29
N GLU A 291 14.70 -10.15 -25.37
CA GLU A 291 15.21 -10.71 -26.64
C GLU A 291 14.23 -11.65 -27.36
N GLY A 292 12.95 -11.65 -26.97
CA GLY A 292 11.90 -12.43 -27.63
C GLY A 292 11.92 -13.93 -27.28
N LYS A 293 12.66 -14.33 -26.24
CA LYS A 293 12.61 -15.71 -25.72
C LYS A 293 11.32 -15.92 -24.92
N TYR A 294 10.80 -17.14 -24.95
CA TYR A 294 9.58 -17.50 -24.23
C TYR A 294 9.68 -18.91 -23.64
N THR A 295 8.91 -19.14 -22.57
CA THR A 295 8.70 -20.45 -21.97
C THR A 295 7.21 -20.68 -21.75
N GLU A 296 6.77 -21.91 -22.00
CA GLU A 296 5.39 -22.33 -21.79
C GLU A 296 5.26 -23.14 -20.50
N VAL A 297 4.24 -22.82 -19.71
CA VAL A 297 3.92 -23.55 -18.48
C VAL A 297 2.44 -23.93 -18.52
N GLY A 298 2.18 -25.21 -18.81
CA GLY A 298 0.85 -25.81 -18.76
C GLY A 298 0.70 -26.79 -17.60
N GLY A 299 -0.49 -26.89 -17.02
CA GLY A 299 -0.77 -27.92 -16.03
C GLY A 299 -2.17 -27.89 -15.43
N ALA A 300 -2.55 -28.99 -14.79
CA ALA A 300 -3.82 -29.13 -14.11
C ALA A 300 -3.91 -28.20 -12.88
N GLY A 301 -5.09 -27.61 -12.69
CA GLY A 301 -5.41 -26.72 -11.57
C GLY A 301 -4.48 -25.51 -11.43
N VAL A 302 -4.52 -24.89 -10.26
CA VAL A 302 -3.61 -23.80 -9.84
C VAL A 302 -3.15 -24.08 -8.43
N VAL A 303 -1.85 -23.94 -8.15
CA VAL A 303 -1.25 -24.15 -6.81
C VAL A 303 -1.62 -25.47 -6.12
N GLY A 304 -2.00 -26.51 -6.89
CA GLY A 304 -2.44 -27.81 -6.37
C GLY A 304 -3.96 -27.91 -6.11
N GLU A 305 -4.73 -26.88 -6.46
CA GLU A 305 -6.16 -26.78 -6.23
C GLU A 305 -6.96 -26.73 -7.56
N PHE A 306 -8.21 -27.19 -7.48
CA PHE A 306 -9.20 -27.17 -8.57
C PHE A 306 -10.48 -26.45 -8.08
N PRO A 307 -10.41 -25.12 -7.88
CA PRO A 307 -11.47 -24.35 -7.25
C PRO A 307 -12.77 -24.39 -8.05
N ILE A 308 -13.89 -24.48 -7.32
CA ILE A 308 -15.24 -24.28 -7.82
C ILE A 308 -15.69 -22.87 -7.43
N ILE A 309 -16.16 -22.10 -8.40
CA ILE A 309 -16.82 -20.80 -8.15
C ILE A 309 -18.28 -20.88 -8.58
N SER A 310 -19.16 -20.23 -7.83
CA SER A 310 -20.62 -20.24 -7.96
C SER A 310 -21.21 -18.98 -7.37
N ASP A 311 -22.53 -18.77 -7.44
CA ASP A 311 -23.16 -17.60 -6.80
C ASP A 311 -22.93 -17.55 -5.27
N ASP A 312 -22.80 -18.71 -4.62
CA ASP A 312 -22.52 -18.80 -3.17
C ASP A 312 -21.04 -18.52 -2.85
N VAL A 313 -20.14 -18.83 -3.77
CA VAL A 313 -18.69 -18.57 -3.67
C VAL A 313 -18.24 -17.88 -4.96
N PRO A 314 -18.56 -16.57 -5.13
CA PRO A 314 -18.47 -15.91 -6.42
C PRO A 314 -17.05 -15.59 -6.85
N TYR A 315 -16.06 -15.79 -5.99
CA TYR A 315 -14.67 -15.54 -6.32
C TYR A 315 -13.72 -16.59 -5.77
N TYR A 316 -12.63 -16.79 -6.49
CA TYR A 316 -11.46 -17.54 -6.03
C TYR A 316 -10.20 -16.73 -6.34
N ARG A 317 -9.21 -16.85 -5.47
CA ARG A 317 -7.98 -16.08 -5.58
C ARG A 317 -6.80 -16.89 -5.08
N TYR A 318 -5.70 -16.85 -5.84
CA TYR A 318 -4.44 -17.46 -5.43
C TYR A 318 -3.28 -16.54 -5.76
N CYS A 319 -2.16 -16.74 -5.06
CA CYS A 319 -0.90 -16.09 -5.35
C CYS A 319 0.14 -17.14 -5.74
N SER A 320 0.99 -16.76 -6.70
CA SER A 320 2.08 -17.58 -7.21
C SER A 320 3.24 -16.66 -7.58
N ARG A 321 4.32 -17.23 -8.14
CA ARG A 321 5.54 -16.48 -8.46
C ARG A 321 6.04 -16.74 -9.87
N VAL A 322 6.71 -15.75 -10.43
CA VAL A 322 7.52 -15.84 -11.65
C VAL A 322 8.86 -15.17 -11.36
N GLN A 323 9.92 -15.64 -11.99
CA GLN A 323 11.28 -15.13 -11.77
C GLN A 323 12.06 -15.17 -13.06
N ASP A 324 13.15 -14.41 -13.09
CA ASP A 324 14.14 -14.50 -14.16
C ASP A 324 14.64 -15.95 -14.29
N GLU A 325 14.96 -16.36 -15.51
CA GLU A 325 15.58 -17.68 -15.75
C GLU A 325 17.08 -17.62 -15.43
N MET A 326 17.73 -16.54 -15.87
CA MET A 326 19.14 -16.20 -15.63
C MET A 326 19.27 -14.68 -15.45
N GLU A 327 20.39 -14.18 -14.91
CA GLU A 327 20.59 -12.74 -14.66
C GLU A 327 20.49 -11.88 -15.92
N ASP A 328 20.91 -12.42 -17.07
CA ASP A 328 20.87 -11.81 -18.39
C ASP A 328 19.60 -12.17 -19.19
N LEU A 329 18.68 -12.93 -18.60
CA LEU A 329 17.39 -13.29 -19.20
C LEU A 329 16.22 -12.93 -18.28
N PRO A 330 15.99 -11.62 -18.03
CA PRO A 330 14.89 -11.16 -17.21
C PRO A 330 13.53 -11.36 -17.87
N VAL A 331 12.53 -11.56 -17.01
CA VAL A 331 11.12 -11.60 -17.43
C VAL A 331 10.67 -10.22 -17.87
N GLU A 332 9.97 -10.15 -19.00
CA GLU A 332 9.30 -8.94 -19.50
C GLU A 332 7.82 -8.92 -19.05
N GLY A 333 7.19 -10.08 -19.09
CA GLY A 333 5.78 -10.23 -18.78
C GLY A 333 5.28 -11.62 -19.11
N PHE A 334 3.99 -11.84 -18.94
CA PHE A 334 3.38 -13.12 -19.25
C PHE A 334 1.91 -12.97 -19.63
N GLU A 335 1.41 -13.93 -20.38
CA GLU A 335 0.01 -14.03 -20.80
C GLU A 335 -0.41 -15.50 -20.79
N GLY A 336 -1.69 -15.78 -21.00
CA GLY A 336 -2.12 -17.16 -20.98
C GLY A 336 -3.63 -17.32 -20.96
N PHE A 337 -4.09 -18.42 -20.39
CA PHE A 337 -5.51 -18.65 -20.17
C PHE A 337 -5.73 -19.73 -19.11
N PHE A 338 -6.96 -19.77 -18.61
CA PHE A 338 -7.46 -20.85 -17.78
C PHE A 338 -8.61 -21.55 -18.50
N THR A 339 -8.69 -22.86 -18.33
CA THR A 339 -9.81 -23.66 -18.82
C THR A 339 -10.66 -24.07 -17.63
N LEU A 340 -11.96 -23.80 -17.71
CA LEU A 340 -12.95 -24.18 -16.72
C LEU A 340 -13.99 -25.10 -17.36
N VAL A 341 -14.60 -25.96 -16.55
CA VAL A 341 -15.76 -26.77 -16.95
C VAL A 341 -17.03 -26.25 -16.27
N PRO A 342 -18.15 -26.13 -16.97
CA PRO A 342 -19.47 -25.96 -16.35
C PRO A 342 -19.81 -27.12 -15.40
N GLY A 343 -20.34 -26.81 -14.21
CA GLY A 343 -20.62 -27.81 -13.18
C GLY A 343 -19.35 -28.16 -12.39
N SER A 344 -18.90 -29.42 -12.52
CA SER A 344 -17.69 -29.95 -11.87
C SER A 344 -16.86 -30.79 -12.84
N LEU A 345 -15.62 -31.11 -12.46
CA LEU A 345 -14.74 -32.00 -13.24
C LEU A 345 -15.29 -33.43 -13.32
N ASP A 346 -15.98 -33.90 -12.28
CA ASP A 346 -16.57 -35.24 -12.24
C ASP A 346 -17.88 -35.33 -13.02
N GLU A 347 -18.66 -34.24 -13.03
CA GLU A 347 -19.92 -34.12 -13.75
C GLU A 347 -19.98 -32.81 -14.57
N PRO A 348 -19.31 -32.76 -15.74
CA PRO A 348 -19.34 -31.58 -16.60
C PRO A 348 -20.72 -31.38 -17.24
N LEU A 349 -21.22 -30.15 -17.23
CA LEU A 349 -22.55 -29.79 -17.75
C LEU A 349 -22.52 -29.14 -19.13
N GLY A 350 -21.34 -28.91 -19.70
CA GLY A 350 -21.16 -28.25 -21.00
C GLY A 350 -19.71 -28.25 -21.46
N ASP A 351 -19.45 -27.53 -22.56
CA ASP A 351 -18.11 -27.39 -23.14
C ASP A 351 -17.19 -26.54 -22.26
N ASP A 352 -15.88 -26.74 -22.42
CA ASP A 352 -14.83 -25.98 -21.74
C ASP A 352 -14.98 -24.46 -21.99
N ILE A 353 -14.87 -23.67 -20.92
CA ILE A 353 -14.85 -22.22 -20.94
C ILE A 353 -13.41 -21.74 -20.83
N ILE A 354 -12.97 -20.92 -21.78
CA ILE A 354 -11.65 -20.29 -21.77
C ILE A 354 -11.73 -18.90 -21.14
N LEU A 355 -10.92 -18.67 -20.11
CA LEU A 355 -10.69 -17.37 -19.50
C LEU A 355 -9.32 -16.85 -19.96
N PRO A 356 -9.24 -15.96 -20.95
CA PRO A 356 -7.97 -15.45 -21.43
C PRO A 356 -7.33 -14.55 -20.38
N VAL A 357 -6.01 -14.59 -20.28
CA VAL A 357 -5.20 -13.62 -19.54
C VAL A 357 -4.41 -12.81 -20.55
N PRO A 358 -4.83 -11.57 -20.85
CA PRO A 358 -4.03 -10.67 -21.68
C PRO A 358 -2.67 -10.42 -21.06
N PHE A 359 -1.68 -10.11 -21.89
CA PHE A 359 -0.32 -9.81 -21.46
C PHE A 359 -0.27 -8.82 -20.29
N VAL A 360 0.45 -9.22 -19.24
CA VAL A 360 0.77 -8.38 -18.09
C VAL A 360 2.28 -8.16 -18.03
N GLU A 361 2.68 -6.90 -17.97
CA GLU A 361 4.08 -6.50 -17.80
C GLU A 361 4.51 -6.71 -16.34
N VAL A 362 5.77 -7.08 -16.12
CA VAL A 362 6.36 -7.10 -14.77
C VAL A 362 7.08 -5.78 -14.46
N PRO A 363 7.02 -5.28 -13.21
CA PRO A 363 7.75 -4.08 -12.83
C PRO A 363 9.28 -4.28 -12.93
N VAL A 364 10.00 -3.40 -13.61
CA VAL A 364 11.47 -3.47 -13.69
C VAL A 364 12.09 -2.60 -12.58
N PRO A 365 12.78 -3.19 -11.58
CA PRO A 365 13.48 -2.40 -10.57
C PRO A 365 14.71 -1.72 -11.19
N LEU A 366 15.07 -0.53 -10.68
CA LEU A 366 16.33 0.14 -11.00
C LEU A 366 17.50 -0.69 -10.46
N GLU A 367 18.47 -0.99 -11.32
CA GLU A 367 19.70 -1.67 -10.89
C GLU A 367 20.78 -0.63 -10.60
N VAL A 368 21.30 -0.65 -9.38
CA VAL A 368 22.40 0.20 -8.96
C VAL A 368 23.65 -0.67 -8.80
N LEU A 369 24.38 -0.85 -9.91
CA LEU A 369 25.66 -1.56 -9.96
C LEU A 369 26.83 -0.67 -9.50
#